data_AF-A0A561VGL9-F1
#
_entry.id   AF-A0A561VGL9-F1
#
_cell.length_a   1.000
_cell.length_b   1.000
_cell.length_c   1.000
_cell.angle_alpha   90.00
_cell.angle_beta   90.00
_cell.angle_gamma   90.00
#
_symmetry.space_group_name_H-M   'P 1'
#
loop_
_entity.id
_entity.type
_entity.pdbx_description
1 polymer ?
#
loop_
_entity_poly.entity_id
_entity_poly.type
_entity_poly.pdbx_seq_one_letter_code
_entity_poly.pdbx_strand_id
1 'polypeptide(L)'
;MTAVEPTRISRNAVPEIGSFEPSWDEAPAVFRFPAEGDPAPGTARVLTMAGYTAMLGLTGAGVGLYAVIAVLRGAPGWYLPALALLTMLSVAPAVGAFLAVHRRALPWILLLSAAPPMAGALLLAVAY
;
A
#
# COMPACT_ATOMS: atom_id res chain seq x y z
N MET A 1 -84.18 -14.13 5.97
CA MET A 1 -83.01 -14.02 5.07
C MET A 1 -82.40 -12.65 5.29
N THR A 2 -81.40 -12.56 6.16
CA THR A 2 -80.74 -11.29 6.55
C THR A 2 -79.41 -11.21 5.81
N ALA A 3 -79.28 -10.22 4.93
CA ALA A 3 -78.07 -9.95 4.16
C ALA A 3 -76.97 -9.44 5.10
N VAL A 4 -75.78 -10.05 5.02
CA VAL A 4 -74.59 -9.62 5.77
C VAL A 4 -73.85 -8.60 4.90
N GLU A 5 -73.67 -7.40 5.43
CA GLU A 5 -72.92 -6.31 4.80
C GLU A 5 -71.42 -6.67 4.73
N PRO A 6 -70.76 -6.63 3.55
CA PRO A 6 -69.34 -6.91 3.47
C PRO A 6 -68.53 -5.72 4.00
N THR A 7 -67.89 -5.91 5.15
CA THR A 7 -66.99 -4.93 5.76
C THR A 7 -65.82 -4.62 4.83
N ARG A 8 -65.80 -3.39 4.29
CA ARG A 8 -64.74 -2.88 3.41
C ARG A 8 -63.43 -2.76 4.21
N ILE A 9 -62.52 -3.71 4.04
CA ILE A 9 -61.18 -3.67 4.63
C ILE A 9 -60.41 -2.52 3.96
N SER A 10 -60.24 -1.41 4.69
CA SER A 10 -59.32 -0.33 4.31
C SER A 10 -57.90 -0.89 4.35
N ARG A 11 -57.27 -1.08 3.19
CA ARG A 11 -55.81 -1.27 3.10
C ARG A 11 -55.18 0.03 3.57
N ASN A 12 -54.81 0.09 4.85
CA ASN A 12 -53.89 1.10 5.32
C ASN A 12 -52.59 0.94 4.54
N ALA A 13 -52.10 2.05 3.99
CA ALA A 13 -50.88 2.12 3.19
C ALA A 13 -49.74 1.41 3.93
N VAL A 14 -49.12 0.44 3.25
CA VAL A 14 -47.87 -0.16 3.70
C VAL A 14 -46.87 1.00 3.83
N PRO A 15 -46.27 1.25 5.00
CA PRO A 15 -45.24 2.28 5.09
C PRO A 15 -44.15 1.90 4.10
N GLU A 16 -43.86 2.80 3.15
CA GLU A 16 -42.76 2.62 2.21
C GLU A 16 -41.50 2.43 3.05
N ILE A 17 -41.00 1.20 3.07
CA ILE A 17 -39.69 0.89 3.63
C ILE A 17 -38.73 1.56 2.65
N GLY A 18 -38.35 2.80 2.95
CA GLY A 18 -37.35 3.53 2.17
C GLY A 18 -36.15 2.62 1.99
N SER A 19 -35.71 2.45 0.74
CA SER A 19 -34.50 1.71 0.43
C SER A 19 -33.36 2.33 1.22
N PHE A 20 -32.83 1.58 2.19
CA PHE A 20 -31.57 1.91 2.84
C PHE A 20 -30.47 1.74 1.79
N GLU A 21 -30.22 2.78 1.00
CA GLU A 21 -28.99 2.86 0.21
C GLU A 21 -27.89 3.27 1.18
N PRO A 22 -26.93 2.37 1.50
CA PRO A 22 -25.85 2.74 2.38
C PRO A 22 -25.03 3.83 1.69
N SER A 23 -25.05 5.03 2.26
CA SER A 23 -24.41 6.25 1.74
C SER A 23 -22.88 6.24 1.89
N TRP A 24 -22.24 5.08 1.66
CA TRP A 24 -20.80 5.05 1.49
C TRP A 24 -20.51 5.75 0.16
N ASP A 25 -20.46 7.08 0.19
CA ASP A 25 -19.74 7.84 -0.82
C ASP A 25 -18.35 7.22 -0.87
N GLU A 26 -18.07 6.45 -1.93
CA GLU A 26 -16.78 5.79 -2.13
C GLU A 26 -15.72 6.89 -2.24
N ALA A 27 -15.12 7.25 -1.12
CA ALA A 27 -14.01 8.17 -1.08
C ALA A 27 -12.96 7.64 -2.08
N PRO A 28 -12.47 8.48 -3.01
CA PRO A 28 -11.67 8.00 -4.13
C PRO A 28 -10.44 7.26 -3.61
N ALA A 29 -10.37 5.95 -3.89
CA ALA A 29 -9.34 5.06 -3.36
C ALA A 29 -7.94 5.66 -3.53
N VAL A 30 -7.16 5.67 -2.44
CA VAL A 30 -5.81 6.25 -2.43
C VAL A 30 -4.86 5.46 -3.33
N PHE A 31 -5.01 4.14 -3.35
CA PHE A 31 -4.30 3.20 -4.21
C PHE A 31 -5.31 2.54 -5.15
N ARG A 32 -5.29 2.91 -6.44
CA ARG A 32 -6.10 2.27 -7.47
C ARG A 32 -5.24 1.87 -8.65
N PHE A 33 -5.62 0.78 -9.30
CA PHE A 33 -5.02 0.38 -10.57
C PHE A 33 -5.36 1.41 -11.66
N PRO A 34 -4.51 1.53 -12.69
CA PRO A 34 -4.74 2.46 -13.80
C PRO A 34 -6.09 2.15 -14.47
N ALA A 35 -6.94 3.16 -14.64
CA ALA A 35 -8.12 3.06 -15.50
C ALA A 35 -7.77 3.53 -16.91
N GLU A 36 -8.46 3.04 -17.95
CA GLU A 36 -8.16 3.36 -19.37
C GLU A 36 -8.17 4.87 -19.69
N GLY A 37 -8.85 5.69 -18.87
CA GLY A 37 -8.92 7.15 -19.04
C GLY A 37 -7.86 7.95 -18.30
N ASP A 38 -6.98 7.33 -17.51
CA ASP A 38 -5.97 8.07 -16.74
C ASP A 38 -4.79 8.49 -17.63
N PRO A 39 -4.32 9.75 -17.54
CA PRO A 39 -3.15 10.19 -18.28
C PRO A 39 -1.93 9.36 -17.87
N ALA A 40 -1.25 8.79 -18.87
CA ALA A 40 -0.07 7.96 -18.63
C ALA A 40 0.98 8.74 -17.81
N PRO A 41 1.58 8.12 -16.79
CA PRO A 41 2.64 8.77 -16.02
C PRO A 41 3.82 9.07 -16.95
N GLY A 42 4.36 10.29 -16.86
CA GLY A 42 5.45 10.72 -17.73
C GLY A 42 6.67 9.80 -17.60
N THR A 43 7.24 9.38 -18.74
CA THR A 43 8.36 8.42 -18.81
C THR A 43 9.55 8.80 -17.93
N ALA A 44 9.92 10.09 -17.90
CA ALA A 44 11.00 10.58 -17.05
C ALA A 44 10.75 10.37 -15.55
N ARG A 45 9.49 10.45 -15.11
CA ARG A 45 9.10 10.22 -13.73
C ARG A 45 9.24 8.74 -13.36
N VAL A 46 8.77 7.84 -14.22
CA VAL A 46 8.91 6.40 -14.00
C VAL A 46 10.40 6.00 -13.99
N LEU A 47 11.21 6.57 -14.90
CA LEU A 47 12.64 6.30 -14.97
C LEU A 47 13.37 6.76 -13.69
N THR A 48 13.06 7.95 -13.18
CA THR A 48 13.67 8.47 -11.95
C THR A 48 13.29 7.64 -10.73
N MET A 49 12.02 7.25 -10.60
CA MET A 49 11.56 6.35 -9.55
C MET A 49 12.25 4.98 -9.65
N ALA A 50 12.30 4.39 -10.84
CA ALA A 50 12.99 3.13 -11.09
C ALA A 50 14.48 3.20 -10.73
N GLY A 51 15.17 4.24 -11.18
CA GLY A 51 16.59 4.45 -10.87
C GLY A 51 16.84 4.56 -9.37
N TYR A 52 16.01 5.31 -8.66
CA TYR A 52 16.11 5.41 -7.20
C TYR A 52 15.85 4.07 -6.51
N THR A 53 14.80 3.34 -6.90
CA THR A 53 14.52 2.01 -6.35
C THR A 53 15.59 0.98 -6.67
N ALA A 54 16.24 1.09 -7.84
CA ALA A 54 17.37 0.24 -8.20
C ALA A 54 18.57 0.50 -7.28
N MET A 55 18.87 1.75 -6.96
CA MET A 55 19.93 2.10 -6.00
C MET A 55 19.65 1.53 -4.60
N LEU A 56 18.41 1.62 -4.13
CA LEU A 56 17.99 0.99 -2.87
C LEU A 56 18.12 -0.54 -2.95
N GLY A 57 17.65 -1.16 -4.03
CA GLY A 57 17.74 -2.60 -4.24
C GLY A 57 19.18 -3.11 -4.25
N LEU A 58 20.09 -2.40 -4.95
CA LEU A 58 21.52 -2.72 -4.96
C LEU A 58 22.16 -2.57 -3.59
N THR A 59 21.76 -1.54 -2.83
CA THR A 59 22.22 -1.35 -1.45
C THR A 59 21.76 -2.51 -0.56
N GLY A 60 20.50 -2.91 -0.66
CA GLY A 60 19.96 -4.07 0.05
C GLY A 60 20.67 -5.38 -0.32
N ALA A 61 20.99 -5.58 -1.60
CA ALA A 61 21.77 -6.72 -2.06
C ALA A 61 23.18 -6.73 -1.47
N GLY A 62 23.86 -5.57 -1.47
CA GLY A 62 25.18 -5.41 -0.83
C GLY A 62 25.14 -5.69 0.67
N VAL A 63 24.13 -5.19 1.37
CA VAL A 63 23.87 -5.48 2.80
C VAL A 63 23.66 -6.97 3.03
N GLY A 64 22.87 -7.64 2.19
CA GLY A 64 22.64 -9.08 2.28
C GLY A 64 23.93 -9.89 2.09
N LEU A 65 24.75 -9.53 1.11
CA LEU A 65 26.05 -10.17 0.88
C LEU A 65 26.98 -9.97 2.09
N TYR A 66 27.03 -8.75 2.63
CA TYR A 66 27.81 -8.44 3.81
C TYR A 66 27.33 -9.23 5.03
N ALA A 67 26.02 -9.40 5.17
CA ALA A 67 25.43 -10.14 6.29
C ALA A 67 25.86 -11.61 6.32
N VAL A 68 26.03 -12.24 5.14
CA VAL A 68 26.58 -13.60 5.06
C VAL A 68 27.99 -13.66 5.64
N ILE A 69 28.84 -12.68 5.32
CA ILE A 69 30.21 -12.59 5.85
C ILE A 69 30.17 -12.39 7.38
N ALA A 70 29.33 -11.50 7.88
CA ALA A 70 29.19 -11.24 9.31
C ALA A 70 28.73 -12.49 10.09
N VAL A 71 27.78 -13.25 9.55
CA VAL A 71 27.31 -14.50 10.16
C VAL A 71 28.41 -15.55 10.23
N LEU A 72 29.23 -15.68 9.18
CA LEU A 72 30.40 -16.57 9.19
C LEU A 72 31.46 -16.15 10.22
N ARG A 73 31.52 -14.86 10.58
CA ARG A 73 32.39 -14.33 11.64
C ARG A 73 31.80 -14.49 13.05
N GLY A 74 30.60 -15.07 13.18
CA GLY A 74 29.93 -15.28 14.47
C GLY A 74 29.06 -14.12 14.91
N ALA A 75 28.48 -13.36 13.97
CA ALA A 75 27.50 -12.32 14.29
C ALA A 75 26.33 -12.89 15.13
N PRO A 76 25.74 -12.06 16.02
CA PRO A 76 24.70 -12.51 16.91
C PRO A 76 23.43 -12.93 16.14
N GLY A 77 22.69 -13.92 16.66
CA GLY A 77 21.53 -14.49 15.96
C GLY A 77 20.39 -13.52 15.64
N TRP A 78 20.33 -12.36 16.31
CA TRP A 78 19.35 -11.31 16.03
C TRP A 78 19.71 -10.41 14.85
N TYR A 79 20.97 -10.45 14.39
CA TYR A 79 21.49 -9.59 13.32
C TYR A 79 20.77 -9.83 11.99
N LEU A 80 20.65 -11.09 11.57
CA LEU A 80 19.94 -11.48 10.35
C LEU A 80 18.46 -11.04 10.35
N PRO A 81 17.64 -11.36 11.37
CA PRO A 81 16.25 -10.92 11.38
C PRO A 81 16.12 -9.40 11.45
N ALA A 82 17.01 -8.68 12.15
CA ALA A 82 17.00 -7.22 12.17
C ALA A 82 17.27 -6.61 10.78
N LEU A 83 18.27 -7.12 10.06
CA LEU A 83 18.55 -6.68 8.69
C LEU A 83 17.40 -7.02 7.73
N ALA A 84 16.82 -8.22 7.86
CA ALA A 84 15.66 -8.62 7.05
C ALA A 84 14.47 -7.69 7.29
N LEU A 85 14.19 -7.31 8.55
CA LEU A 85 13.11 -6.39 8.88
C LEU A 85 13.36 -4.98 8.31
N LEU A 86 14.56 -4.43 8.49
CA LEU A 86 14.90 -3.11 7.97
C LEU A 86 14.84 -3.05 6.44
N THR A 87 15.38 -4.07 5.77
CA THR A 87 15.31 -4.16 4.30
C THR A 87 13.88 -4.32 3.80
N MET A 88 13.05 -5.16 4.44
CA MET A 88 11.62 -5.26 4.10
C MET A 88 10.85 -3.97 4.33
N LEU A 89 11.13 -3.25 5.42
CA LEU A 89 10.50 -1.98 5.73
C LEU A 89 10.89 -0.88 4.72
N SER A 90 12.03 -1.02 4.05
CA SER A 90 12.41 -0.17 2.92
C SER A 90 11.68 -0.55 1.63
N VAL A 91 11.50 -1.85 1.35
CA VAL A 91 10.87 -2.33 0.11
C VAL A 91 9.38 -1.98 0.06
N ALA A 92 8.65 -2.12 1.17
CA ALA A 92 7.21 -1.86 1.22
C ALA A 92 6.80 -0.47 0.68
N PRO A 93 7.37 0.66 1.15
CA PRO A 93 7.05 1.97 0.61
C PRO A 93 7.56 2.16 -0.83
N ALA A 94 8.66 1.52 -1.24
CA ALA A 94 9.11 1.55 -2.64
C ALA A 94 8.07 0.93 -3.59
N VAL A 95 7.49 -0.22 -3.22
CA VAL A 95 6.38 -0.84 -3.97
C VAL A 95 5.14 0.06 -3.96
N GLY A 96 4.79 0.59 -2.78
CA GLY A 96 3.67 1.52 -2.63
C GLY A 96 3.80 2.77 -3.50
N ALA A 97 5.02 3.26 -3.73
CA ALA A 97 5.28 4.40 -4.58
C ALA A 97 4.87 4.14 -6.04
N PHE A 98 5.14 2.94 -6.58
CA PHE A 98 4.68 2.59 -7.92
C PHE A 98 3.16 2.44 -7.98
N LEU A 99 2.52 1.90 -6.94
CA LEU A 99 1.05 1.87 -6.85
C LEU A 99 0.42 3.27 -6.81
N ALA A 100 1.13 4.25 -6.26
CA ALA A 100 0.71 5.64 -6.15
C ALA A 100 1.17 6.52 -7.32
N VAL A 101 1.69 5.96 -8.42
CA VAL A 101 2.36 6.73 -9.50
C VAL A 101 1.48 7.84 -10.10
N HIS A 102 0.16 7.66 -10.12
CA HIS A 102 -0.80 8.66 -10.64
C HIS A 102 -1.03 9.85 -9.70
N ARG A 103 -0.69 9.73 -8.41
CA ARG A 103 -0.80 10.83 -7.44
C ARG A 103 0.39 11.79 -7.59
N ARG A 104 0.19 13.09 -7.37
CA ARG A 104 1.24 14.11 -7.60
C ARG A 104 2.42 14.01 -6.63
N ALA A 105 2.15 13.91 -5.32
CA ALA A 105 3.18 13.95 -4.27
C ALA A 105 3.39 12.60 -3.54
N LEU A 106 2.33 11.81 -3.39
CA LEU A 106 2.32 10.56 -2.64
C LEU A 106 3.46 9.57 -2.99
N PRO A 107 3.76 9.29 -4.27
CA PRO A 107 4.80 8.33 -4.60
C PRO A 107 6.20 8.81 -4.22
N TRP A 108 6.44 10.13 -4.21
CA TRP A 108 7.73 10.68 -3.76
C TRP A 108 7.89 10.58 -2.25
N ILE A 109 6.84 10.85 -1.49
CA ILE A 109 6.85 10.69 -0.02
C ILE A 109 7.17 9.24 0.33
N LEU A 110 6.50 8.30 -0.35
CA LEU A 110 6.76 6.87 -0.17
C LEU A 110 8.22 6.52 -0.54
N LEU A 111 8.71 6.97 -1.69
CA LEU A 111 10.10 6.71 -2.10
C LEU A 111 11.11 7.25 -1.09
N LEU A 112 10.95 8.50 -0.63
CA LEU A 112 11.83 9.11 0.36
C LEU A 112 11.76 8.39 1.72
N SER A 113 10.57 7.90 2.11
CA SER A 113 10.40 7.12 3.34
C SER A 113 11.09 5.74 3.31
N ALA A 114 11.42 5.23 2.11
CA ALA A 114 12.15 3.98 1.95
C ALA A 114 13.65 4.09 2.33
N ALA A 115 14.23 5.30 2.26
CA ALA A 115 15.66 5.48 2.52
C ALA A 115 16.08 5.30 4.00
N PRO A 116 15.38 5.88 5.00
CA PRO A 116 15.74 5.71 6.41
C PRO A 116 15.91 4.24 6.87
N PRO A 117 14.96 3.31 6.59
CA PRO A 117 15.14 1.92 6.99
C PRO A 117 16.31 1.25 6.23
N MET A 118 16.56 1.59 4.96
CA MET A 118 17.72 1.07 4.23
C MET A 118 19.05 1.61 4.79
N ALA A 119 19.10 2.89 5.14
CA ALA A 119 20.27 3.49 5.78
C ALA A 119 20.55 2.83 7.13
N GLY A 120 19.51 2.54 7.92
CA GLY A 120 19.62 1.76 9.14
C GLY A 120 20.18 0.36 8.90
N ALA A 121 19.72 -0.33 7.85
CA ALA A 121 20.23 -1.64 7.46
C ALA A 121 21.71 -1.58 7.07
N LEU A 122 22.10 -0.57 6.29
CA LEU A 122 23.49 -0.37 5.87
C LEU A 122 24.41 -0.07 7.06
N LEU A 123 23.99 0.83 7.96
CA LEU A 123 24.76 1.15 9.16
C LEU A 123 24.92 -0.05 10.07
N LEU A 124 23.83 -0.82 10.28
CA LEU A 124 23.89 -2.05 11.04
C LEU A 124 24.80 -3.08 10.37
N ALA A 125 24.78 -3.18 9.05
CA ALA A 125 25.64 -4.09 8.31
C ALA A 125 27.11 -3.76 8.56
N VAL A 126 27.53 -2.52 8.34
CA VAL A 126 28.94 -2.07 8.47
C VAL A 126 29.45 -2.11 9.92
N ALA A 127 28.56 -2.10 10.92
CA ALA A 127 28.93 -2.16 12.32
C ALA A 127 29.37 -3.55 12.82
N TYR A 128 29.16 -4.62 12.04
CA TYR A 128 29.43 -6.02 12.41
C TYR A 128 30.45 -6.68 11.48
#